data_AF-A0A813E3Z9-F1
#
_entry.id   AF-A0A813E3Z9-F1
#
_cell.length_a   1.000
_cell.length_b   1.000
_cell.length_c   1.000
_cell.angle_alpha   90.00
_cell.angle_beta   90.00
_cell.angle_gamma   90.00
#
_symmetry.space_group_name_H-M   'P 1'
#
loop_
_entity.id
_entity.type
_entity.pdbx_description
1 polymer ?
#
loop_
_entity_poly.entity_id
_entity_poly.type
_entity_poly.pdbx_seq_one_letter_code
_entity_poly.pdbx_strand_id
1 'polypeptide(L)'
;VVNADKGAIDVDELIRRIQGVVARGYRVLATRASLFDAKAALCPGCDFAVGYDTYRRILDAKYAAPAGQSLESSTAEERRSWVLEALRRLKCHRVHFVVAGRVDGDGFKTMDTDPVMELPEEFEGMFLPVPNFRLDISSSALRAQSS
;
A
#
# COMPACT_ATOMS: atom_id res chain seq x y z
N VAL A 1 2.99 -6.03 17.73
CA VAL A 1 1.88 -6.05 16.74
C VAL A 1 2.33 -6.73 15.45
N VAL A 2 1.60 -7.73 14.94
CA VAL A 2 2.03 -8.53 13.76
C VAL A 2 1.68 -7.78 12.47
N ASN A 3 2.69 -7.51 11.66
CA ASN A 3 2.54 -6.95 10.31
C ASN A 3 2.77 -8.07 9.29
N ALA A 4 1.97 -8.14 8.23
CA ALA A 4 1.90 -9.29 7.32
C ALA A 4 3.26 -9.71 6.73
N ASP A 5 4.20 -8.76 6.55
CA ASP A 5 5.51 -9.02 5.94
C ASP A 5 6.73 -8.55 6.78
N LYS A 6 6.53 -7.93 7.95
CA LYS A 6 7.62 -7.22 8.68
C LYS A 6 7.84 -7.67 10.13
N GLY A 7 7.29 -8.82 10.53
CA GLY A 7 7.42 -9.32 11.90
C GLY A 7 6.66 -8.48 12.92
N ALA A 8 6.88 -8.75 14.20
CA ALA A 8 6.25 -8.02 15.29
C ALA A 8 7.03 -6.72 15.58
N ILE A 9 6.36 -5.57 15.50
CA ILE A 9 6.90 -4.33 16.08
C ILE A 9 6.68 -4.40 17.60
N ASP A 10 7.76 -4.16 18.35
CA ASP A 10 7.75 -4.02 19.80
C ASP A 10 6.87 -2.83 20.25
N VAL A 11 6.23 -2.95 21.41
CA VAL A 11 5.29 -1.94 21.90
C VAL A 11 6.00 -0.62 22.17
N ASP A 12 7.21 -0.66 22.73
CA ASP A 12 7.97 0.56 23.05
C ASP A 12 8.42 1.27 21.77
N GLU A 13 8.82 0.53 20.74
CA GLU A 13 9.11 1.08 19.41
C GLU A 13 7.86 1.70 18.77
N LEU A 14 6.70 1.07 18.90
CA LEU A 14 5.44 1.63 18.39
C LEU A 14 5.10 2.95 19.08
N ILE A 15 5.19 2.99 20.42
CA ILE A 15 4.93 4.21 21.21
C ILE A 15 5.88 5.33 20.81
N ARG A 16 7.20 5.05 20.69
CA ARG A 16 8.19 6.04 20.25
C ARG A 16 7.85 6.64 18.88
N ARG A 17 7.44 5.80 17.92
CA ARG A 17 7.03 6.28 16.59
C ARG A 17 5.79 7.16 16.64
N ILE A 18 4.78 6.78 17.43
CA ILE A 18 3.56 7.56 17.60
C ILE A 18 3.90 8.93 18.20
N GLN A 19 4.73 8.96 19.25
CA GLN A 19 5.16 10.20 19.89
C GLN A 19 5.88 11.14 18.91
N GLY A 20 6.74 10.61 18.03
CA GLY A 20 7.42 11.41 17.01
C GLY A 20 6.47 12.06 16.00
N VAL A 21 5.35 11.42 15.68
CA VAL A 21 4.32 11.99 14.80
C VAL A 21 3.48 13.04 15.53
N VAL A 22 3.07 12.75 16.77
CA VAL A 22 2.28 13.68 17.60
C VAL A 22 3.07 14.94 17.95
N ALA A 23 4.37 14.82 18.25
CA ALA A 23 5.24 15.96 18.52
C ALA A 23 5.36 16.93 17.34
N ARG A 24 5.08 16.48 16.12
CA ARG A 24 5.03 17.30 14.91
C ARG A 24 3.64 17.92 14.64
N GLY A 25 2.69 17.75 15.55
CA GLY A 25 1.33 18.29 15.46
C GLY A 25 0.33 17.43 14.67
N TYR A 26 0.73 16.23 14.24
CA TYR A 26 -0.15 15.32 13.49
C TYR A 26 -0.93 14.37 14.41
N ARG A 27 -2.09 13.91 13.94
CA ARG A 27 -2.89 12.87 14.62
C ARG A 27 -2.49 11.49 14.12
N VAL A 28 -2.59 10.49 15.00
CA VAL A 28 -2.23 9.09 14.68
C VAL A 28 -3.40 8.16 14.97
N LEU A 29 -3.76 7.33 13.99
CA LEU A 29 -4.60 6.16 14.18
C LEU A 29 -3.74 4.90 14.07
N ALA A 30 -3.67 4.13 15.15
CA ALA A 30 -3.03 2.81 15.15
C ALA A 30 -4.11 1.72 15.09
N THR A 31 -4.04 0.84 14.10
CA THR A 31 -5.02 -0.24 13.90
C THR A 31 -4.33 -1.56 13.58
N ARG A 32 -5.02 -2.67 13.86
CA ARG A 32 -4.61 -4.03 13.47
C ARG A 32 -5.14 -4.43 12.09
N ALA A 33 -5.90 -3.56 11.41
CA ALA A 33 -6.35 -3.78 10.05
C ALA A 33 -5.14 -3.93 9.11
N SER A 34 -4.94 -5.15 8.61
CA SER A 34 -3.81 -5.49 7.73
C SER A 34 -4.05 -5.11 6.27
N LEU A 35 -5.31 -5.18 5.82
CA LEU A 35 -5.72 -4.89 4.44
C LEU A 35 -6.14 -3.44 4.24
N PHE A 36 -5.97 -2.91 3.04
CA PHE A 36 -6.38 -1.55 2.70
C PHE A 36 -7.90 -1.37 2.75
N ASP A 37 -8.70 -2.35 2.33
CA ASP A 37 -10.17 -2.31 2.43
C ASP A 37 -10.61 -2.06 3.88
N ALA A 38 -10.02 -2.78 4.83
CA ALA A 38 -10.32 -2.62 6.24
C ALA A 38 -9.87 -1.26 6.80
N LYS A 39 -8.76 -0.69 6.30
CA LYS A 39 -8.32 0.67 6.68
C LYS A 39 -9.23 1.74 6.08
N ALA A 40 -9.66 1.56 4.84
CA ALA A 40 -10.56 2.48 4.14
C ALA A 40 -11.96 2.50 4.80
N ALA A 41 -12.42 1.36 5.31
CA ALA A 41 -13.63 1.29 6.12
C ALA A 41 -13.52 2.04 7.47
N LEU A 42 -12.33 2.03 8.09
CA LEU A 42 -12.07 2.77 9.34
C LEU A 42 -11.92 4.28 9.10
N CYS A 43 -11.40 4.69 7.94
CA CYS A 43 -11.11 6.07 7.57
C CYS A 43 -11.62 6.39 6.15
N PRO A 44 -12.95 6.46 5.93
CA PRO A 44 -13.50 6.77 4.62
C PRO A 44 -13.11 8.18 4.17
N GLY A 45 -12.75 8.34 2.90
CA GLY A 45 -12.29 9.59 2.32
C GLY A 45 -10.84 9.98 2.64
N CYS A 46 -10.07 9.12 3.34
CA CYS A 46 -8.64 9.32 3.54
C CYS A 46 -7.84 8.68 2.41
N ASP A 47 -6.93 9.46 1.81
CA ASP A 47 -5.99 8.95 0.81
C ASP A 47 -4.81 8.21 1.46
N PHE A 48 -4.23 7.26 0.73
CA PHE A 48 -3.10 6.47 1.16
C PHE A 48 -1.83 6.87 0.40
N ALA A 49 -0.82 7.35 1.12
CA ALA A 49 0.54 7.47 0.59
C ALA A 49 1.25 6.11 0.67
N VAL A 50 1.66 5.57 -0.48
CA VAL A 50 2.28 4.24 -0.60
C VAL A 50 3.51 4.29 -1.52
N GLY A 51 4.43 3.34 -1.33
CA GLY A 51 5.54 3.14 -2.26
C GLY A 51 5.16 2.18 -3.41
N TYR A 52 5.95 2.22 -4.48
CA TYR A 52 5.80 1.38 -5.68
C TYR A 52 5.55 -0.11 -5.38
N ASP A 53 6.31 -0.72 -4.45
CA ASP A 53 6.11 -2.14 -4.11
C ASP A 53 4.75 -2.41 -3.45
N THR A 54 4.24 -1.46 -2.67
CA THR A 54 2.93 -1.60 -2.01
C THR A 54 1.80 -1.40 -3.01
N TYR A 55 1.97 -0.46 -3.95
CA TYR A 55 1.08 -0.30 -5.10
C TYR A 55 0.93 -1.63 -5.87
N ARG A 56 2.04 -2.30 -6.20
CA ARG A 56 1.99 -3.60 -6.89
C ARG A 56 1.26 -4.68 -6.12
N ARG A 57 1.35 -4.66 -4.78
CA ARG A 57 0.62 -5.62 -3.93
C ARG A 57 -0.88 -5.35 -3.92
N ILE A 58 -1.31 -4.10 -4.03
CA ILE A 58 -2.74 -3.75 -4.14
C ILE A 58 -3.31 -4.33 -5.44
N LEU A 59 -2.51 -4.41 -6.51
CA LEU A 59 -2.90 -4.98 -7.81
C LEU A 59 -2.62 -6.48 -7.95
N ASP A 60 -2.11 -7.14 -6.90
CA ASP A 60 -1.76 -8.55 -6.93
C ASP A 60 -2.90 -9.40 -6.35
N ALA A 61 -3.37 -10.37 -7.14
CA ALA A 61 -4.44 -11.28 -6.77
C ALA A 61 -4.16 -12.03 -5.45
N LYS A 62 -2.89 -12.20 -5.06
CA LYS A 62 -2.51 -12.78 -3.77
C LYS A 62 -3.10 -12.04 -2.58
N TYR A 63 -3.29 -10.72 -2.69
CA TYR A 63 -3.85 -9.89 -1.62
C TYR A 63 -5.32 -9.56 -1.83
N ALA A 64 -5.87 -9.87 -3.00
CA ALA A 64 -7.28 -9.62 -3.34
C ALA A 64 -8.17 -10.88 -3.28
N ALA A 65 -7.57 -12.08 -3.25
CA ALA A 65 -8.29 -13.35 -3.23
C ALA A 65 -9.29 -13.42 -2.05
N PRO A 66 -10.56 -13.81 -2.30
CA PRO A 66 -11.54 -14.05 -1.25
C PRO A 66 -11.10 -15.17 -0.29
N ALA A 67 -11.59 -15.12 0.93
CA ALA A 67 -11.33 -16.16 1.91
C ALA A 67 -11.78 -17.54 1.39
N GLY A 68 -10.90 -18.54 1.51
CA GLY A 68 -11.15 -19.90 1.05
C GLY A 68 -10.87 -20.15 -0.45
N GLN A 69 -10.48 -19.13 -1.22
CA GLN A 69 -10.03 -19.30 -2.60
C GLN A 69 -8.52 -19.54 -2.67
N SER A 70 -8.08 -20.42 -3.58
CA SER A 70 -6.67 -20.73 -3.80
C SER A 70 -6.20 -20.14 -5.13
N LEU A 71 -5.06 -19.44 -5.10
CA LEU A 71 -4.41 -18.93 -6.32
C LEU A 71 -4.01 -20.05 -7.29
N GLU A 72 -3.68 -21.24 -6.77
CA GLU A 72 -3.22 -22.37 -7.59
C GLU A 72 -4.33 -23.00 -8.41
N SER A 73 -5.56 -23.02 -7.87
CA SER A 73 -6.73 -23.57 -8.54
C SER A 73 -7.51 -22.55 -9.37
N SER A 74 -7.08 -21.29 -9.39
CA SER A 74 -7.82 -20.20 -10.04
C SER A 74 -7.23 -19.75 -11.37
N THR A 75 -8.13 -19.48 -12.30
CA THR A 75 -7.84 -18.95 -13.62
C THR A 75 -7.26 -17.53 -13.53
N ALA A 76 -6.67 -17.05 -14.63
CA ALA A 76 -6.23 -15.66 -14.71
C ALA A 76 -7.42 -14.68 -14.65
N GLU A 77 -8.56 -15.06 -15.21
CA GLU A 77 -9.78 -14.25 -15.22
C GLU A 77 -10.37 -14.07 -13.82
N GLU A 78 -10.46 -15.16 -13.03
CA GLU A 78 -10.90 -15.09 -11.62
C GLU A 78 -9.97 -14.22 -10.79
N ARG A 79 -8.65 -14.42 -10.92
CA ARG A 79 -7.65 -13.62 -10.22
C ARG A 79 -7.76 -12.14 -10.56
N ARG A 80 -7.98 -11.81 -11.83
CA ARG A 80 -8.23 -10.44 -12.28
C ARG A 80 -9.52 -9.90 -11.67
N SER A 81 -10.60 -10.67 -11.72
CA SER A 81 -11.89 -10.29 -11.15
C SER A 81 -11.78 -9.94 -9.66
N TRP A 82 -11.05 -10.73 -8.88
CA TRP A 82 -10.82 -10.45 -7.45
C TRP A 82 -10.13 -9.11 -7.21
N VAL A 83 -9.10 -8.79 -8.01
CA VAL A 83 -8.41 -7.49 -7.93
C VAL A 83 -9.37 -6.35 -8.24
N LEU A 84 -10.15 -6.45 -9.32
CA LEU A 84 -11.11 -5.40 -9.67
C LEU A 84 -12.18 -5.22 -8.60
N GLU A 85 -12.71 -6.30 -8.03
CA GLU A 85 -13.66 -6.25 -6.92
C GLU A 85 -13.07 -5.59 -5.67
N ALA A 86 -11.79 -5.86 -5.36
CA ALA A 86 -11.09 -5.16 -4.28
C ALA A 86 -10.96 -3.66 -4.55
N LEU A 87 -10.59 -3.28 -5.78
CA LEU A 87 -10.51 -1.87 -6.17
C LEU A 87 -11.88 -1.18 -6.11
N ARG A 88 -12.97 -1.86 -6.50
CA ARG A 88 -14.34 -1.31 -6.37
C ARG A 88 -14.70 -1.03 -4.92
N ARG A 89 -14.39 -1.94 -3.99
CA ARG A 89 -14.61 -1.72 -2.55
C ARG A 89 -13.84 -0.50 -2.04
N LEU A 90 -12.57 -0.38 -2.41
CA LEU A 90 -11.76 0.78 -2.07
C LEU A 90 -12.35 2.08 -2.65
N LYS A 91 -12.77 2.06 -3.92
CA LYS A 91 -13.41 3.21 -4.57
C LYS A 91 -14.69 3.64 -3.86
N CYS A 92 -15.51 2.70 -3.36
CA CYS A 92 -16.70 3.00 -2.55
C CYS A 92 -16.36 3.76 -1.25
N HIS A 93 -15.16 3.56 -0.70
CA HIS A 93 -14.66 4.33 0.45
C HIS A 93 -14.07 5.69 0.08
N ARG A 94 -14.08 6.08 -1.20
CA ARG A 94 -13.59 7.36 -1.72
C ARG A 94 -12.12 7.62 -1.39
N VAL A 95 -11.29 6.58 -1.45
CA VAL A 95 -9.86 6.66 -1.19
C VAL A 95 -9.07 6.71 -2.50
N HIS A 96 -8.04 7.54 -2.54
CA HIS A 96 -7.03 7.51 -3.60
C HIS A 96 -5.69 7.00 -3.05
N PHE A 97 -4.84 6.53 -3.95
CA PHE A 97 -3.49 6.08 -3.62
C PHE A 97 -2.48 7.02 -4.25
N VAL A 98 -1.73 7.72 -3.41
CA VAL A 98 -0.60 8.55 -3.83
C VAL A 98 0.64 7.66 -3.85
N VAL A 99 1.16 7.36 -5.04
CA VAL A 99 2.19 6.35 -5.28
C VAL A 99 3.55 7.01 -5.49
N ALA A 100 4.43 6.83 -4.51
CA ALA A 100 5.84 7.21 -4.63
C ALA A 100 6.61 6.15 -5.44
N GLY A 101 7.42 6.62 -6.40
CA GLY A 101 8.31 5.76 -7.19
C GLY A 101 9.43 5.12 -6.36
N ARG A 102 10.13 4.17 -6.97
CA ARG A 102 11.27 3.47 -6.36
C ARG A 102 12.49 3.56 -7.27
N VAL A 103 13.65 3.83 -6.70
CA VAL A 103 14.94 3.62 -7.39
C VAL A 103 15.40 2.18 -7.12
N ASP A 104 15.78 1.47 -8.17
CA ASP A 104 16.55 0.23 -8.08
C ASP A 104 17.68 0.21 -9.10
N GLY A 105 18.41 -0.92 -9.20
CA GLY A 105 19.58 -1.04 -10.07
C GLY A 105 19.31 -0.80 -11.55
N ASP A 106 18.04 -0.88 -11.98
CA ASP A 106 17.62 -0.69 -13.37
C ASP A 106 17.08 0.73 -13.63
N GLY A 107 17.01 1.58 -12.59
CA GLY A 107 16.59 2.98 -12.70
C GLY A 107 15.41 3.33 -11.79
N PHE A 108 14.69 4.41 -12.16
CA PHE A 108 13.54 4.91 -11.39
C PHE A 108 12.23 4.32 -11.93
N LYS A 109 11.57 3.51 -11.11
CA LYS A 109 10.28 2.86 -11.40
C LYS A 109 9.14 3.69 -10.84
N THR A 110 8.18 4.05 -11.69
CA THR A 110 6.93 4.71 -11.31
C THR A 110 5.73 3.89 -11.79
N MET A 111 4.56 4.16 -11.23
CA MET A 111 3.32 3.52 -11.69
C MET A 111 3.05 3.75 -13.19
N ASP A 112 3.44 4.90 -13.74
CA ASP A 112 3.26 5.24 -15.16
C ASP A 112 4.06 4.32 -16.10
N THR A 113 5.12 3.68 -15.57
CA THR A 113 5.98 2.76 -16.30
C THR A 113 5.69 1.29 -16.00
N ASP A 114 4.69 1.00 -15.16
CA ASP A 114 4.42 -0.34 -14.68
C ASP A 114 3.47 -1.09 -15.63
N PRO A 115 3.89 -2.20 -16.26
CA PRO A 115 3.05 -2.98 -17.16
C PRO A 115 2.01 -3.87 -16.43
N VAL A 116 1.97 -3.87 -15.09
CA VAL A 116 1.29 -4.89 -14.27
C VAL A 116 -0.22 -5.01 -14.51
N MET A 117 -0.93 -3.95 -14.90
CA MET A 117 -2.34 -4.05 -15.29
C MET A 117 -2.82 -2.80 -16.01
N GLU A 118 -3.37 -2.95 -17.21
CA GLU A 118 -4.27 -1.93 -17.77
C GLU A 118 -5.54 -1.90 -16.90
N LEU A 119 -5.62 -0.88 -16.03
CA LEU A 119 -6.78 -0.66 -15.19
C LEU A 119 -7.94 -0.19 -16.08
N PRO A 120 -9.16 -0.75 -15.92
CA PRO A 120 -10.34 -0.22 -16.57
C PRO A 120 -10.54 1.28 -16.24
N GLU A 121 -11.14 2.03 -17.17
CA GLU A 121 -11.46 3.46 -17.03
C GLU A 121 -12.21 3.78 -15.73
N GLU A 122 -12.97 2.82 -15.21
CA GLU A 122 -13.67 2.97 -13.93
C GLU A 122 -12.72 3.24 -12.74
N PHE A 123 -11.42 2.97 -12.83
CA PHE A 123 -10.44 3.26 -11.77
C PHE A 123 -9.50 4.42 -12.13
N GLU A 124 -9.80 5.17 -13.19
CA GLU A 124 -9.03 6.36 -13.54
C GLU A 124 -8.97 7.35 -12.35
N GLY A 125 -7.78 7.89 -12.11
CA GLY A 125 -7.53 8.81 -11.00
C GLY A 125 -7.47 8.17 -9.61
N MET A 126 -7.73 6.86 -9.47
CA MET A 126 -7.61 6.16 -8.19
C MET A 126 -6.16 6.07 -7.70
N PHE A 127 -5.21 6.02 -8.63
CA PHE A 127 -3.78 6.03 -8.34
C PHE A 127 -3.16 7.30 -8.92
N LEU A 128 -2.40 8.03 -8.09
CA LEU A 128 -1.80 9.32 -8.40
C LEU A 128 -0.28 9.21 -8.24
N PRO A 129 0.51 9.35 -9.31
CA PRO A 129 1.96 9.30 -9.19
C PRO A 129 2.49 10.52 -8.43
N VAL A 130 3.53 10.34 -7.62
CA VAL A 130 4.32 11.46 -7.09
C VAL A 130 5.54 11.66 -8.00
N PRO A 131 5.51 12.63 -8.93
CA PRO A 131 6.62 12.86 -9.84
C PRO A 131 7.85 13.34 -9.06
N ASN A 132 9.04 12.92 -9.51
CA ASN A 132 10.33 13.38 -8.99
C ASN A 132 10.59 13.14 -7.49
N PHE A 133 9.77 12.32 -6.81
CA PHE A 133 10.02 11.93 -5.43
C PHE A 133 11.10 10.86 -5.36
N ARG A 134 12.35 11.32 -5.38
CA ARG A 134 13.58 10.51 -5.27
C ARG A 134 14.20 10.74 -3.91
N LEU A 135 13.79 9.94 -2.93
CA LEU A 135 14.52 9.83 -1.67
C LEU A 135 15.32 8.53 -1.72
N ASP A 136 16.61 8.63 -2.03
CA ASP A 136 17.56 7.50 -2.08
C ASP A 136 17.92 6.93 -0.70
N ILE A 137 17.04 7.11 0.28
CA ILE A 137 17.26 6.62 1.64
C ILE A 137 16.22 5.56 1.96
N SER A 138 16.64 4.30 1.90
CA SER A 138 15.79 3.19 2.33
C SER A 138 15.55 3.27 3.84
N SER A 139 14.41 2.75 4.30
CA SER A 139 14.15 2.64 5.76
C SER A 139 15.22 1.81 6.48
N SER A 140 15.89 0.90 5.75
CA SER A 140 17.02 0.12 6.28
C SER A 140 18.27 0.98 6.46
N ALA A 141 18.57 1.87 5.50
CA ALA A 141 19.66 2.83 5.61
C ALA A 141 19.41 3.84 6.75
N LEU A 142 18.18 4.33 6.91
CA LEU A 142 17.81 5.19 8.04
C LEU A 142 18.00 4.48 9.39
N ARG A 143 17.62 3.20 9.50
CA ARG A 143 17.84 2.42 10.73
C ARG A 143 19.33 2.24 11.05
N ALA A 144 20.17 2.04 10.04
CA ALA A 144 21.62 1.92 10.21
C ALA A 144 22.28 3.24 10.64
N GLN A 145 21.73 4.39 10.25
CA GLN A 145 22.21 5.72 10.67
C GLN A 145 21.69 6.16 12.05
N SER A 146 20.65 5.50 12.57
CA SER A 146 20.02 5.84 13.86
C SER A 146 20.49 4.94 15.00
N SER A 147 21.57 4.16 14.80
CA SER A 147 22.16 3.24 15.78
C SER A 147 23.47 3.79 16.33
#